data_AF-A0A7S3KQ89-F1
#
_entry.id   AF-A0A7S3KQ89-F1
#
_cell.length_a   1.000
_cell.length_b   1.000
_cell.length_c   1.000
_cell.angle_alpha   90.00
_cell.angle_beta   90.00
_cell.angle_gamma   90.00
#
_symmetry.space_group_name_H-M   'P 1'
#
loop_
_entity.id
_entity.type
_entity.pdbx_description
1 polymer ?
#
loop_
_entity_poly.entity_id
_entity_poly.type
_entity_poly.pdbx_seq_one_letter_code
_entity_poly.pdbx_strand_id
1 'polypeptide(L)'
;LQSFITEHSPDILCINETKLSEENILKLKLRSHIPSEYQLIWNCCKRKKGYSGSAVFTKVKPLSVAYDLGIPKHDTEGRTITCEFEKFFLVTSYVPNAGVGKLERLDYRVNEWDTDFQDYLQGLEKSGKPIILCGDLNVGHLDIDVHNPKGLKKCAGFTPQERESFGNFLDKGFIDTFRHLHEEEQKFSFWSAKKQARASNKGWRLDYFVTSKNLIDNIDDSEIHDQVMGSDHCPISVTLNLKKGIETGDDFLMKSGNKE
;
A
#
# COMPACT_ATOMS: atom_id res chain seq x y z
N LEU A 1 4.77 3.54 17.03
CA LEU A 1 4.14 2.23 16.69
C LEU A 1 3.26 1.70 17.81
N GLN A 2 3.80 1.39 19.00
CA GLN A 2 2.99 0.84 20.10
C GLN A 2 1.82 1.76 20.49
N SER A 3 2.07 3.05 20.69
CA SER A 3 1.01 4.02 20.98
C SER A 3 -0.08 4.05 19.91
N PHE A 4 0.32 4.02 18.63
CA PHE A 4 -0.61 3.98 17.50
C PHE A 4 -1.46 2.70 17.49
N ILE A 5 -0.86 1.53 17.77
CA ILE A 5 -1.59 0.27 17.87
C ILE A 5 -2.58 0.31 19.04
N THR A 6 -2.18 0.86 20.19
CA THR A 6 -3.06 0.98 21.36
C THR A 6 -4.22 1.94 21.11
N GLU A 7 -3.97 3.06 20.45
CA GLU A 7 -4.95 4.11 20.18
C GLU A 7 -5.94 3.71 19.08
N HIS A 8 -5.44 3.24 17.94
CA HIS A 8 -6.28 2.96 16.77
C HIS A 8 -6.74 1.50 16.67
N SER A 9 -6.05 0.57 17.36
CA SER A 9 -6.39 -0.87 17.39
C SER A 9 -6.74 -1.47 16.01
N PRO A 10 -5.89 -1.31 14.98
CA PRO A 10 -6.23 -1.77 13.63
C PRO A 10 -6.45 -3.29 13.56
N ASP A 11 -7.34 -3.77 12.70
CA ASP A 11 -7.49 -5.21 12.47
C ASP A 11 -6.28 -5.79 11.74
N ILE A 12 -5.75 -5.01 10.79
CA ILE A 12 -4.56 -5.33 10.02
C ILE A 12 -3.68 -4.09 9.89
N LEU A 13 -2.38 -4.25 10.10
CA LEU A 13 -1.38 -3.20 10.03
C LEU A 13 -0.28 -3.60 9.04
N CYS A 14 -0.12 -2.80 7.98
CA CYS A 14 0.95 -2.91 7.00
C CYS A 14 2.15 -2.05 7.42
N ILE A 15 3.38 -2.57 7.33
CA ILE A 15 4.61 -1.80 7.59
C ILE A 15 5.57 -2.01 6.42
N ASN A 16 6.06 -0.91 5.85
CA ASN A 16 7.09 -0.89 4.81
C ASN A 16 8.42 -0.38 5.37
N GLU A 17 9.51 -0.60 4.62
CA GLU A 17 10.87 -0.21 5.02
C GLU A 17 11.28 -0.68 6.41
N THR A 18 10.94 -1.91 6.79
CA THR A 18 11.30 -2.45 8.10
C THR A 18 12.82 -2.43 8.32
N LYS A 19 13.60 -2.64 7.24
CA LYS A 19 15.08 -2.70 7.22
C LYS A 19 15.62 -3.79 8.16
N LEU A 20 14.78 -4.74 8.52
CA LEU A 20 15.11 -5.82 9.43
C LEU A 20 15.64 -7.04 8.67
N SER A 21 16.50 -7.79 9.36
CA SER A 21 16.81 -9.18 9.03
C SER A 21 16.07 -10.10 9.99
N GLU A 22 15.88 -11.37 9.61
CA GLU A 22 15.32 -12.40 10.49
C GLU A 22 16.09 -12.50 11.82
N GLU A 23 17.42 -12.43 11.75
CA GLU A 23 18.30 -12.37 12.92
C GLU A 23 17.95 -11.21 13.87
N ASN A 24 17.71 -10.01 13.32
CA ASN A 24 17.35 -8.84 14.12
C ASN A 24 15.96 -8.98 14.75
N ILE A 25 15.00 -9.58 14.04
CA ILE A 25 13.65 -9.80 14.58
C ILE A 25 13.72 -10.67 15.85
N LEU A 26 14.50 -11.75 15.80
CA LEU A 26 14.70 -12.66 16.92
C LEU A 26 15.51 -11.99 18.05
N LYS A 27 16.63 -11.36 17.72
CA LYS A 27 17.53 -10.73 18.69
C LYS A 27 16.88 -9.59 19.47
N LEU A 28 16.09 -8.76 18.78
CA LEU A 28 15.38 -7.62 19.38
C LEU A 28 14.08 -8.03 20.08
N LYS A 29 13.71 -9.33 20.04
CA LYS A 29 12.48 -9.85 20.64
C LYS A 29 11.24 -9.05 20.22
N LEU A 30 11.15 -8.63 18.95
CA LEU A 30 10.11 -7.69 18.50
C LEU A 30 8.69 -8.17 18.82
N ARG A 31 8.48 -9.49 18.86
CA ARG A 31 7.21 -10.10 19.25
C ARG A 31 6.70 -9.64 20.63
N SER A 32 7.58 -9.41 21.62
CA SER A 32 7.18 -8.98 22.96
C SER A 32 6.72 -7.53 23.02
N HIS A 33 6.93 -6.76 21.95
CA HIS A 33 6.53 -5.35 21.85
C HIS A 33 5.18 -5.16 21.16
N ILE A 34 4.61 -6.21 20.56
CA ILE A 34 3.34 -6.15 19.85
C ILE A 34 2.30 -6.97 20.64
N PRO A 35 1.04 -6.48 20.77
CA PRO A 35 -0.01 -7.20 21.48
C PRO A 35 -0.18 -8.66 21.01
N SER A 36 -0.63 -9.54 21.90
CA SER A 36 -0.61 -10.98 21.65
C SER A 36 -1.61 -11.42 20.58
N GLU A 37 -2.68 -10.65 20.38
CA GLU A 37 -3.72 -10.89 19.37
C GLU A 37 -3.23 -10.75 17.92
N TYR A 38 -2.11 -10.05 17.68
CA TYR A 38 -1.56 -9.93 16.33
C TYR A 38 -0.66 -11.12 15.99
N GLN A 39 -0.98 -11.77 14.88
CA GLN A 39 -0.03 -12.59 14.13
C GLN A 39 0.94 -11.66 13.39
N LEU A 40 2.24 -11.93 13.47
CA LEU A 40 3.28 -11.13 12.82
C LEU A 40 3.84 -11.87 11.60
N ILE A 41 3.72 -11.28 10.42
CA ILE A 41 4.22 -11.80 9.15
C ILE A 41 5.29 -10.83 8.66
N TRP A 42 6.47 -11.36 8.35
CA TRP A 42 7.64 -10.56 7.97
C TRP A 42 8.19 -11.04 6.62
N ASN A 43 8.53 -10.09 5.75
CA ASN A 43 9.30 -10.34 4.53
C ASN A 43 10.56 -9.47 4.56
N CYS A 44 11.68 -10.06 4.95
CA CYS A 44 12.95 -9.36 5.05
C CYS A 44 13.63 -9.28 3.67
N CYS A 45 14.36 -8.19 3.41
CA CYS A 45 15.21 -8.10 2.23
C CYS A 45 16.34 -9.14 2.29
N LYS A 46 16.39 -10.00 1.27
CA LYS A 46 17.40 -11.05 1.11
C LYS A 46 18.68 -10.50 0.46
N ARG A 47 18.53 -9.49 -0.41
CA ARG A 47 19.62 -8.88 -1.19
C ARG A 47 20.60 -8.08 -0.35
N LYS A 48 20.11 -7.33 0.66
CA LYS A 48 20.91 -6.39 1.44
C LYS A 48 20.35 -6.21 2.85
N LYS A 49 21.15 -6.50 3.88
CA LYS A 49 20.80 -6.22 5.28
C LYS A 49 20.59 -4.70 5.48
N GLY A 50 19.60 -4.31 6.28
CA GLY A 50 19.32 -2.90 6.55
C GLY A 50 18.63 -2.15 5.39
N TYR A 51 18.07 -2.87 4.42
CA TYR A 51 17.41 -2.29 3.24
C TYR A 51 16.02 -2.89 3.07
N SER A 52 15.05 -2.09 2.58
CA SER A 52 13.70 -2.54 2.22
C SER A 52 13.04 -3.39 3.34
N GLY A 53 12.20 -4.34 2.99
CA GLY A 53 11.49 -5.23 3.90
C GLY A 53 10.10 -4.72 4.24
N SER A 54 9.18 -5.67 4.39
CA SER A 54 7.77 -5.43 4.68
C SER A 54 7.28 -6.32 5.80
N ALA A 55 6.17 -5.93 6.44
CA ALA A 55 5.49 -6.72 7.44
C ALA A 55 3.98 -6.50 7.39
N VAL A 56 3.24 -7.54 7.80
CA VAL A 56 1.80 -7.49 8.05
C VAL A 56 1.57 -8.00 9.46
N PHE A 57 0.97 -7.18 10.32
CA PHE A 57 0.48 -7.60 11.63
C PHE A 57 -1.03 -7.67 11.58
N THR A 58 -1.61 -8.82 11.85
CA THR A 58 -3.05 -9.04 11.69
C THR A 58 -3.66 -9.74 12.89
N LYS A 59 -4.81 -9.25 13.36
CA LYS A 59 -5.64 -9.94 14.37
C LYS A 59 -6.40 -11.13 13.77
N VAL A 60 -6.65 -11.08 12.46
CA VAL A 60 -7.38 -12.10 11.71
C VAL A 60 -6.36 -13.03 11.05
N LYS A 61 -6.52 -14.34 11.24
CA LYS A 61 -5.64 -15.32 10.59
C LYS A 61 -5.94 -15.35 9.08
N PRO A 62 -4.95 -15.09 8.21
CA PRO A 62 -5.16 -15.22 6.76
C PRO A 62 -5.31 -16.69 6.36
N LEU A 63 -6.05 -16.95 5.29
CA LEU A 63 -6.20 -18.26 4.66
C LEU A 63 -4.88 -18.72 4.04
N SER A 64 -4.16 -17.80 3.40
CA SER A 64 -2.85 -18.03 2.80
C SER A 64 -1.98 -16.77 2.88
N VAL A 65 -0.67 -16.97 2.86
CA VAL A 65 0.33 -15.89 2.83
C VAL A 65 1.32 -16.19 1.72
N ALA A 66 1.50 -15.25 0.79
CA ALA A 66 2.53 -15.28 -0.23
C ALA A 66 3.51 -14.12 -0.04
N TYR A 67 4.77 -14.37 -0.40
CA TYR A 67 5.86 -13.42 -0.27
C TYR A 67 6.37 -13.02 -1.65
N ASP A 68 6.55 -11.71 -1.85
CA ASP A 68 6.95 -11.11 -3.12
C ASP A 68 5.98 -11.51 -4.27
N LEU A 69 6.44 -11.53 -5.53
CA LEU A 69 5.58 -11.67 -6.72
C LEU A 69 5.65 -13.07 -7.36
N GLY A 70 6.56 -13.92 -6.91
CA GLY A 70 6.89 -15.17 -7.61
C GLY A 70 7.78 -14.97 -8.83
N ILE A 71 8.41 -13.79 -8.95
CA ILE A 71 9.24 -13.40 -10.09
C ILE A 71 10.68 -13.16 -9.57
N PRO A 72 11.66 -14.03 -9.89
CA PRO A 72 12.98 -14.02 -9.25
C PRO A 72 13.73 -12.67 -9.28
N LYS A 73 13.55 -11.85 -10.33
CA LYS A 73 14.16 -10.51 -10.41
C LYS A 73 13.59 -9.49 -9.41
N HIS A 74 12.41 -9.74 -8.86
CA HIS A 74 11.72 -8.89 -7.90
C HIS A 74 11.83 -9.42 -6.45
N ASP A 75 11.90 -10.74 -6.28
CA ASP A 75 11.71 -11.45 -4.99
C ASP A 75 12.95 -11.48 -4.08
N THR A 76 13.83 -10.48 -4.20
CA THR A 76 15.06 -10.38 -3.41
C THR A 76 15.03 -9.23 -2.41
N GLU A 77 14.10 -8.28 -2.55
CA GLU A 77 14.07 -7.05 -1.75
C GLU A 77 12.99 -7.07 -0.66
N GLY A 78 12.17 -8.11 -0.57
CA GLY A 78 11.17 -8.26 0.50
C GLY A 78 10.09 -7.19 0.45
N ARG A 79 9.66 -6.83 -0.76
CA ARG A 79 8.85 -5.63 -1.02
C ARG A 79 7.36 -5.87 -0.87
N THR A 80 6.91 -7.11 -1.06
CA THR A 80 5.48 -7.42 -1.11
C THR A 80 5.13 -8.56 -0.16
N ILE A 81 3.99 -8.47 0.51
CA ILE A 81 3.33 -9.59 1.19
C ILE A 81 1.88 -9.58 0.75
N THR A 82 1.38 -10.74 0.32
CA THR A 82 -0.03 -10.95 0.00
C THR A 82 -0.63 -11.86 1.05
N CYS A 83 -1.66 -11.38 1.73
CA CYS A 83 -2.48 -12.15 2.67
C CYS A 83 -3.85 -12.36 2.05
N GLU A 84 -4.25 -13.61 1.88
CA GLU A 84 -5.60 -13.96 1.47
C GLU A 84 -6.52 -14.04 2.68
N PHE A 85 -7.63 -13.33 2.64
CA PHE A 85 -8.72 -13.45 3.60
C PHE A 85 -9.96 -14.05 2.93
N GLU A 86 -10.99 -14.37 3.71
CA GLU A 86 -12.23 -14.95 3.17
C GLU A 86 -12.87 -14.06 2.10
N LYS A 87 -12.83 -12.74 2.29
CA LYS A 87 -13.55 -11.78 1.45
C LYS A 87 -12.69 -10.97 0.50
N PHE A 88 -11.37 -10.92 0.68
CA PHE A 88 -10.48 -10.06 -0.09
C PHE A 88 -9.03 -10.57 -0.02
N PHE A 89 -8.19 -10.07 -0.92
CA PHE A 89 -6.73 -10.10 -0.77
C PHE A 89 -6.24 -8.78 -0.21
N LEU A 90 -5.39 -8.84 0.81
CA LEU A 90 -4.57 -7.70 1.21
C LEU A 90 -3.19 -7.86 0.60
N VAL A 91 -2.73 -6.84 -0.11
CA VAL A 91 -1.37 -6.76 -0.63
C VAL A 91 -0.70 -5.55 0.00
N THR A 92 0.34 -5.75 0.81
CA THR A 92 1.23 -4.65 1.20
C THR A 92 2.39 -4.58 0.23
N SER A 93 2.73 -3.37 -0.27
CA SER A 93 3.86 -3.20 -1.15
C SER A 93 4.70 -1.97 -0.82
N TYR A 94 6.01 -2.15 -0.83
CA TYR A 94 7.01 -1.07 -0.86
C TYR A 94 7.60 -0.98 -2.26
N VAL A 95 7.05 -0.08 -3.09
CA VAL A 95 7.37 -0.03 -4.50
C VAL A 95 8.76 0.62 -4.70
N PRO A 96 9.63 0.12 -5.61
CA PRO A 96 10.98 0.66 -5.78
C PRO A 96 11.01 2.16 -6.11
N ASN A 97 11.73 2.96 -5.35
CA ASN A 97 12.00 4.34 -5.74
C ASN A 97 12.85 4.38 -7.04
N ALA A 98 12.51 5.25 -7.99
CA ALA A 98 13.21 5.40 -9.26
C ALA A 98 14.66 5.93 -9.14
N GLY A 99 15.05 6.42 -7.95
CA GLY A 99 16.41 6.88 -7.65
C GLY A 99 16.53 8.39 -7.70
N VAL A 100 17.02 8.99 -6.61
CA VAL A 100 17.12 10.45 -6.47
C VAL A 100 18.13 11.04 -7.47
N GLY A 101 17.71 12.08 -8.18
CA GLY A 101 18.56 12.83 -9.10
C GLY A 101 18.63 12.22 -10.49
N LYS A 102 19.41 11.16 -10.67
CA LYS A 102 19.66 10.55 -11.99
C LYS A 102 18.57 9.59 -12.48
N LEU A 103 17.59 9.26 -11.63
CA LEU A 103 16.50 8.35 -11.98
C LEU A 103 17.00 6.96 -12.46
N GLU A 104 18.08 6.47 -11.86
CA GLU A 104 18.83 5.27 -12.31
C GLU A 104 17.99 3.98 -12.34
N ARG A 105 16.88 3.94 -11.60
CA ARG A 105 15.95 2.82 -11.54
C ARG A 105 14.61 3.10 -12.21
N LEU A 106 14.43 4.23 -12.90
CA LEU A 106 13.13 4.58 -13.47
C LEU A 106 12.65 3.55 -14.49
N ASP A 107 13.55 3.09 -15.36
CA ASP A 107 13.24 2.07 -16.38
C ASP A 107 12.79 0.75 -15.72
N TYR A 108 13.60 0.24 -14.80
CA TYR A 108 13.24 -0.93 -13.97
C TYR A 108 11.92 -0.73 -13.22
N ARG A 109 11.69 0.46 -12.65
CA ARG A 109 10.49 0.75 -11.88
C ARG A 109 9.24 0.67 -12.76
N VAL A 110 9.23 1.35 -13.91
CA VAL A 110 8.01 1.47 -14.74
C VAL A 110 7.84 0.27 -15.68
N ASN A 111 8.89 -0.11 -16.40
CA ASN A 111 8.79 -1.09 -17.49
C ASN A 111 8.93 -2.54 -17.03
N GLU A 112 9.40 -2.77 -15.80
CA GLU A 112 9.52 -4.11 -15.24
C GLU A 112 8.65 -4.25 -14.00
N TRP A 113 8.99 -3.54 -12.92
CA TRP A 113 8.33 -3.70 -11.63
C TRP A 113 6.85 -3.36 -11.68
N ASP A 114 6.48 -2.16 -12.16
CA ASP A 114 5.07 -1.75 -12.18
C ASP A 114 4.25 -2.67 -13.11
N THR A 115 4.81 -3.06 -14.26
CA THR A 115 4.15 -3.97 -15.19
C THR A 115 3.88 -5.33 -14.54
N ASP A 116 4.93 -5.98 -14.02
CA ASP A 116 4.83 -7.30 -13.41
C ASP A 116 3.98 -7.28 -12.12
N PHE A 117 4.03 -6.19 -11.36
CA PHE A 117 3.23 -6.01 -10.15
C PHE A 117 1.73 -5.83 -10.46
N GLN A 118 1.41 -5.01 -11.46
CA GLN A 118 0.01 -4.83 -11.89
C GLN A 118 -0.57 -6.12 -12.44
N ASP A 119 0.19 -6.87 -13.24
CA ASP A 119 -0.22 -8.18 -13.77
C ASP A 119 -0.44 -9.19 -12.65
N TYR A 120 0.41 -9.17 -11.61
CA TYR A 120 0.24 -9.98 -10.40
C TYR A 120 -1.08 -9.65 -9.69
N LEU A 121 -1.39 -8.38 -9.46
CA LEU A 121 -2.65 -7.95 -8.83
C LEU A 121 -3.86 -8.38 -9.66
N GLN A 122 -3.85 -8.13 -10.97
CA GLN A 122 -4.94 -8.59 -11.85
C GLN A 122 -5.07 -10.12 -11.87
N GLY A 123 -3.96 -10.84 -11.73
CA GLY A 123 -3.94 -12.29 -11.57
C GLY A 123 -4.70 -12.75 -10.31
N LEU A 124 -4.55 -12.04 -9.19
CA LEU A 124 -5.28 -12.31 -7.95
C LEU A 124 -6.78 -12.02 -8.10
N GLU A 125 -7.16 -10.91 -8.74
CA GLU A 125 -8.58 -10.55 -8.94
C GLU A 125 -9.36 -11.60 -9.72
N LYS A 126 -8.70 -12.35 -10.62
CA LYS A 126 -9.34 -13.45 -11.38
C LYS A 126 -9.90 -14.57 -10.52
N SER A 127 -9.52 -14.65 -9.25
CA SER A 127 -10.13 -15.57 -8.27
C SER A 127 -11.53 -15.16 -7.82
N GLY A 128 -11.97 -13.94 -8.15
CA GLY A 128 -13.26 -13.36 -7.76
C GLY A 128 -13.24 -12.59 -6.44
N LYS A 129 -12.11 -12.54 -5.73
CA LYS A 129 -11.97 -11.71 -4.52
C LYS A 129 -11.39 -10.34 -4.87
N PRO A 130 -11.95 -9.24 -4.32
CA PRO A 130 -11.36 -7.92 -4.48
C PRO A 130 -10.02 -7.81 -3.76
N ILE A 131 -9.26 -6.81 -4.16
CA ILE A 131 -7.94 -6.48 -3.63
C ILE A 131 -8.01 -5.21 -2.81
N ILE A 132 -7.25 -5.20 -1.74
CA ILE A 132 -6.86 -4.02 -0.98
C ILE A 132 -5.33 -3.95 -1.03
N LEU A 133 -4.79 -2.99 -1.75
CA LEU A 133 -3.38 -2.66 -1.81
C LEU A 133 -3.09 -1.54 -0.80
N CYS A 134 -2.12 -1.76 0.10
CA CYS A 134 -1.62 -0.78 1.06
C CYS A 134 -0.11 -0.56 0.87
N GLY A 135 0.38 0.67 1.06
CA GLY A 135 1.80 0.93 1.30
C GLY A 135 2.38 2.13 0.56
N ASP A 136 3.70 2.27 0.65
CA ASP A 136 4.47 3.29 -0.07
C ASP A 136 4.62 2.90 -1.54
N LEU A 137 3.80 3.51 -2.38
CA LEU A 137 3.82 3.33 -3.83
C LEU A 137 4.83 4.25 -4.52
N ASN A 138 5.56 5.10 -3.77
CA ASN A 138 6.63 5.94 -4.28
C ASN A 138 6.20 6.79 -5.49
N VAL A 139 4.97 7.30 -5.51
CA VAL A 139 4.45 8.19 -6.57
C VAL A 139 3.50 9.22 -5.98
N GLY A 140 3.64 10.50 -6.33
CA GLY A 140 2.62 11.53 -6.17
C GLY A 140 1.82 11.61 -7.47
N HIS A 141 0.59 11.07 -7.47
CA HIS A 141 -0.17 10.87 -8.70
C HIS A 141 -0.58 12.19 -9.36
N LEU A 142 -1.18 13.08 -8.58
CA LEU A 142 -1.74 14.35 -9.04
C LEU A 142 -0.89 15.53 -8.55
N ASP A 143 -1.05 16.69 -9.18
CA ASP A 143 -0.34 17.91 -8.78
C ASP A 143 -0.68 18.34 -7.35
N ILE A 144 -1.87 18.02 -6.86
CA ILE A 144 -2.29 18.24 -5.46
C ILE A 144 -1.55 17.34 -4.47
N ASP A 145 -1.00 16.21 -4.91
CA ASP A 145 -0.32 15.22 -4.06
C ASP A 145 1.10 15.63 -3.68
N VAL A 146 1.62 16.75 -4.19
CA VAL A 146 2.97 17.24 -3.85
C VAL A 146 2.97 18.74 -3.59
N HIS A 147 3.81 19.16 -2.64
CA HIS A 147 4.04 20.58 -2.42
C HIS A 147 4.83 21.18 -3.60
N ASN A 148 4.25 22.20 -4.24
CA ASN A 148 4.86 22.98 -5.32
C ASN A 148 5.31 22.09 -6.51
N PRO A 149 4.38 21.50 -7.28
CA PRO A 149 4.66 20.54 -8.36
C PRO A 149 5.53 21.11 -9.48
N LYS A 150 5.62 22.43 -9.60
CA LYS A 150 6.38 23.12 -10.64
C LYS A 150 7.87 22.76 -10.54
N GLY A 151 8.35 22.01 -11.54
CA GLY A 151 9.74 21.58 -11.65
C GLY A 151 10.05 20.20 -11.07
N LEU A 152 9.06 19.52 -10.46
CA LEU A 152 9.24 18.19 -9.87
C LEU A 152 9.16 17.04 -10.89
N LYS A 153 8.82 17.33 -12.17
CA LYS A 153 8.69 16.33 -13.25
C LYS A 153 9.96 15.50 -13.54
N LYS A 154 11.11 15.89 -12.98
CA LYS A 154 12.39 15.17 -13.09
C LYS A 154 12.83 14.54 -11.76
N CYS A 155 11.96 14.54 -10.76
CA CYS A 155 12.21 13.94 -9.45
C CYS A 155 11.53 12.58 -9.38
N ALA A 156 12.24 11.59 -8.80
CA ALA A 156 11.67 10.28 -8.51
C ALA A 156 10.41 10.44 -7.65
N GLY A 157 9.38 9.68 -7.98
CA GLY A 157 8.04 9.78 -7.44
C GLY A 157 7.15 10.86 -8.05
N PHE A 158 7.60 11.63 -9.04
CA PHE A 158 6.76 12.60 -9.74
C PHE A 158 7.10 12.76 -11.22
N THR A 159 7.82 11.78 -11.79
CA THR A 159 8.05 11.75 -13.23
C THR A 159 6.73 11.51 -13.98
N PRO A 160 6.59 11.99 -15.22
CA PRO A 160 5.42 11.65 -16.06
C PRO A 160 5.20 10.15 -16.16
N GLN A 161 6.28 9.36 -16.28
CA GLN A 161 6.21 7.90 -16.44
C GLN A 161 5.68 7.20 -15.19
N GLU A 162 6.13 7.58 -13.99
CA GLU A 162 5.59 7.03 -12.73
C GLU A 162 4.12 7.37 -12.56
N ARG A 163 3.74 8.62 -12.88
CA ARG A 163 2.36 9.11 -12.77
C ARG A 163 1.42 8.43 -13.76
N GLU A 164 1.85 8.29 -15.01
CA GLU A 164 1.10 7.60 -16.06
C GLU A 164 0.96 6.11 -15.75
N SER A 165 2.04 5.44 -15.31
CA SER A 165 2.01 4.05 -14.86
C SER A 165 0.96 3.82 -13.76
N PHE A 166 0.92 4.70 -12.76
CA PHE A 166 -0.05 4.60 -11.67
C PHE A 166 -1.48 4.98 -12.10
N GLY A 167 -1.65 6.00 -12.95
CA GLY A 167 -2.97 6.36 -13.51
C GLY A 167 -3.56 5.20 -14.32
N ASN A 168 -2.76 4.60 -15.20
CA ASN A 168 -3.16 3.43 -15.98
C ASN A 168 -3.53 2.23 -15.10
N PHE A 169 -2.89 2.08 -13.93
CA PHE A 169 -3.27 1.06 -12.94
C PHE A 169 -4.65 1.33 -12.35
N LEU A 170 -4.96 2.57 -11.98
CA LEU A 170 -6.30 2.93 -11.47
C LEU A 170 -7.38 2.71 -12.54
N ASP A 171 -7.11 3.09 -13.79
CA ASP A 171 -8.04 2.90 -14.92
C ASP A 171 -8.38 1.43 -15.20
N LYS A 172 -7.56 0.48 -14.73
CA LYS A 172 -7.78 -0.98 -14.83
C LYS A 172 -8.80 -1.54 -13.81
N GLY A 173 -9.60 -0.68 -13.16
CA GLY A 173 -10.64 -1.10 -12.22
C GLY A 173 -10.23 -0.99 -10.75
N PHE A 174 -9.24 -0.16 -10.46
CA PHE A 174 -8.79 0.14 -9.11
C PHE A 174 -9.11 1.59 -8.72
N ILE A 175 -9.21 1.86 -7.42
CA ILE A 175 -9.54 3.18 -6.92
C ILE A 175 -8.63 3.60 -5.76
N ASP A 176 -8.10 4.82 -5.85
CA ASP A 176 -7.41 5.49 -4.75
C ASP A 176 -8.45 5.94 -3.71
N THR A 177 -8.49 5.25 -2.58
CA THR A 177 -9.53 5.44 -1.55
C THR A 177 -9.51 6.84 -0.95
N PHE A 178 -8.32 7.43 -0.76
CA PHE A 178 -8.20 8.78 -0.21
C PHE A 178 -8.75 9.81 -1.19
N ARG A 179 -8.36 9.70 -2.46
CA ARG A 179 -8.81 10.65 -3.49
C ARG A 179 -10.29 10.49 -3.83
N HIS A 180 -10.84 9.29 -3.65
CA HIS A 180 -12.28 9.05 -3.79
C HIS A 180 -13.11 9.82 -2.75
N LEU A 181 -12.69 9.84 -1.49
CA LEU A 181 -13.42 10.51 -0.40
C LEU A 181 -13.03 12.00 -0.27
N HIS A 182 -11.80 12.36 -0.63
CA HIS A 182 -11.20 13.66 -0.41
C HIS A 182 -10.66 14.25 -1.72
N GLU A 183 -11.51 14.39 -2.74
CA GLU A 183 -11.13 14.79 -4.11
C GLU A 183 -10.21 16.02 -4.14
N GLU A 184 -10.57 17.08 -3.43
CA GLU A 184 -9.88 18.37 -3.44
C GLU A 184 -8.96 18.60 -2.24
N GLU A 185 -8.81 17.62 -1.33
CA GLU A 185 -7.99 17.83 -0.13
C GLU A 185 -6.50 17.64 -0.43
N GLN A 186 -5.70 18.65 -0.08
CA GLN A 186 -4.25 18.53 -0.11
C GLN A 186 -3.74 18.02 1.24
N LYS A 187 -3.27 16.78 1.26
CA LYS A 187 -2.69 16.14 2.43
C LYS A 187 -1.53 15.22 2.01
N PHE A 188 -0.49 15.15 2.84
CA PHE A 188 0.76 14.48 2.51
C PHE A 188 1.06 13.36 3.49
N SER A 189 1.75 12.32 3.03
CA SER A 189 2.15 11.18 3.85
C SER A 189 3.66 11.11 4.08
N PHE A 190 4.46 11.88 3.32
CA PHE A 190 5.92 11.91 3.38
C PHE A 190 6.48 13.34 3.41
N TRP A 191 7.54 13.53 4.20
CA TRP A 191 8.33 14.76 4.25
C TRP A 191 9.82 14.46 4.35
N SER A 192 10.61 14.97 3.40
CA SER A 192 12.05 14.75 3.38
C SER A 192 12.74 15.22 4.67
N ALA A 193 13.29 14.27 5.42
CA ALA A 193 14.07 14.52 6.63
C ALA A 193 15.32 15.39 6.35
N LYS A 194 16.01 15.13 5.23
CA LYS A 194 17.20 15.90 4.80
C LYS A 194 16.91 17.39 4.61
N LYS A 195 15.68 17.73 4.22
CA LYS A 195 15.24 19.12 4.01
C LYS A 195 14.47 19.69 5.21
N GLN A 196 14.32 18.92 6.29
CA GLN A 196 13.47 19.27 7.44
C GLN A 196 12.06 19.71 7.01
N ALA A 197 11.52 19.04 5.98
CA ALA A 197 10.37 19.54 5.22
C ALA A 197 9.06 19.55 6.02
N ARG A 198 8.96 18.68 7.05
CA ARG A 198 7.73 18.46 7.83
C ARG A 198 7.26 19.72 8.58
N ALA A 199 8.19 20.46 9.18
CA ALA A 199 7.87 21.70 9.91
C ALA A 199 7.25 22.80 9.03
N SER A 200 7.56 22.78 7.72
CA SER A 200 7.01 23.73 6.73
C SER A 200 5.93 23.12 5.84
N ASN A 201 5.45 21.93 6.17
CA ASN A 201 4.50 21.12 5.41
C ASN A 201 4.84 20.98 3.90
N LYS A 202 6.13 20.84 3.57
CA LYS A 202 6.60 20.65 2.18
C LYS A 202 6.61 19.16 1.83
N GLY A 203 5.43 18.56 1.82
CA GLY A 203 5.24 17.12 1.75
C GLY A 203 4.88 16.58 0.36
N TRP A 204 4.79 15.25 0.31
CA TRP A 204 4.34 14.44 -0.82
C TRP A 204 3.38 13.37 -0.29
N ARG A 205 2.35 13.01 -1.04
CA ARG A 205 1.51 11.84 -0.78
C ARG A 205 2.05 10.68 -1.61
N LEU A 206 2.72 9.75 -0.94
CA LEU A 206 3.37 8.58 -1.55
C LEU A 206 2.78 7.26 -1.08
N ASP A 207 2.01 7.29 0.01
CA ASP A 207 1.40 6.13 0.64
C ASP A 207 -0.08 6.07 0.27
N TYR A 208 -0.54 4.88 -0.11
CA TYR A 208 -1.89 4.69 -0.62
C TYR A 208 -2.58 3.48 0.00
N PHE A 209 -3.90 3.60 0.14
CA PHE A 209 -4.81 2.47 0.03
C PHE A 209 -5.48 2.54 -1.34
N VAL A 210 -5.23 1.52 -2.17
CA VAL A 210 -5.88 1.32 -3.46
C VAL A 210 -6.73 0.06 -3.38
N THR A 211 -8.00 0.11 -3.78
CA THR A 211 -8.89 -1.06 -3.73
C THR A 211 -9.42 -1.41 -5.11
N SER A 212 -9.88 -2.64 -5.31
CA SER A 212 -10.77 -2.97 -6.42
C SER A 212 -11.99 -2.04 -6.38
N LYS A 213 -12.47 -1.63 -7.55
CA LYS A 213 -13.57 -0.66 -7.68
C LYS A 213 -14.87 -1.14 -7.05
N ASN A 214 -15.12 -2.45 -6.99
CA ASN A 214 -16.31 -3.01 -6.36
C ASN A 214 -16.32 -2.96 -4.82
N LEU A 215 -15.24 -2.47 -4.19
CA LEU A 215 -15.22 -2.14 -2.76
C LEU A 215 -15.64 -0.70 -2.47
N ILE A 216 -15.99 0.11 -3.49
CA ILE A 216 -16.24 1.55 -3.33
C ILE A 216 -17.29 1.86 -2.25
N ASP A 217 -18.42 1.14 -2.24
CA ASP A 217 -19.49 1.33 -1.27
C ASP A 217 -19.15 0.79 0.13
N ASN A 218 -18.09 -0.02 0.22
CA ASN A 218 -17.54 -0.50 1.47
C ASN A 218 -16.56 0.50 2.12
N ILE A 219 -16.11 1.54 1.41
CA ILE A 219 -15.19 2.54 1.96
C ILE A 219 -15.98 3.52 2.84
N ASP A 220 -15.85 3.37 4.16
CA ASP A 220 -16.48 4.26 5.13
C ASP A 220 -15.58 5.49 5.41
N ASP A 221 -14.26 5.32 5.39
CA ASP A 221 -13.30 6.40 5.68
C ASP A 221 -11.89 6.13 5.11
N SER A 222 -11.10 7.19 4.87
CA SER A 222 -9.71 7.12 4.42
C SER A 222 -8.89 8.31 4.95
N GLU A 223 -7.97 8.05 5.87
CA GLU A 223 -7.27 9.11 6.60
C GLU A 223 -5.75 9.06 6.43
N ILE A 224 -5.14 10.24 6.53
CA ILE A 224 -3.69 10.42 6.63
C ILE A 224 -3.39 11.04 7.99
N HIS A 225 -2.58 10.35 8.80
CA HIS A 225 -2.29 10.70 10.19
C HIS A 225 -1.06 11.60 10.30
N ASP A 226 -1.08 12.75 9.63
CA ASP A 226 0.07 13.66 9.45
C ASP A 226 0.66 14.25 10.74
N GLN A 227 -0.06 14.17 11.86
CA GLN A 227 0.42 14.52 13.20
C GLN A 227 1.24 13.42 13.87
N VAL A 228 1.16 12.17 13.40
CA VAL A 228 1.89 11.03 14.00
C VAL A 228 3.36 11.05 13.56
N MET A 229 4.24 11.27 14.52
CA MET A 229 5.69 11.39 14.31
C MET A 229 6.42 10.04 14.46
N GLY A 230 7.69 9.99 14.05
CA GLY A 230 8.60 8.85 14.25
C GLY A 230 9.26 8.35 12.97
N SER A 231 8.74 8.75 11.81
CA SER A 231 9.30 8.51 10.48
C SER A 231 9.20 9.80 9.64
N ASP A 232 9.93 9.84 8.53
CA ASP A 232 9.71 10.77 7.43
C ASP A 232 8.39 10.51 6.70
N HIS A 233 7.78 9.34 6.90
CA HIS A 233 6.38 9.06 6.57
C HIS A 233 5.47 9.19 7.81
N CYS A 234 4.17 9.32 7.58
CA CYS A 234 3.14 9.12 8.60
C CYS A 234 2.22 7.94 8.23
N PRO A 235 1.52 7.32 9.21
CA PRO A 235 0.53 6.30 8.92
C PRO A 235 -0.62 6.85 8.07
N ILE A 236 -1.23 5.94 7.32
CA ILE A 236 -2.51 6.14 6.65
C ILE A 236 -3.46 5.01 7.08
N SER A 237 -4.77 5.24 7.02
CA SER A 237 -5.78 4.21 7.33
C SER A 237 -6.93 4.23 6.34
N VAL A 238 -7.56 3.09 6.17
CA VAL A 238 -8.85 2.97 5.49
C VAL A 238 -9.79 2.17 6.40
N THR A 239 -11.02 2.62 6.53
CA THR A 239 -12.07 1.88 7.24
C THR A 239 -13.01 1.27 6.23
N LEU A 240 -13.14 -0.06 6.26
CA LEU A 240 -14.00 -0.81 5.33
C LEU A 240 -15.14 -1.53 6.06
N ASN A 241 -16.35 -1.33 5.58
CA ASN A 241 -17.53 -2.03 6.06
C ASN A 241 -17.93 -3.19 5.14
N LEU A 242 -17.28 -4.33 5.36
CA LEU A 242 -17.49 -5.56 4.59
C LEU A 242 -18.79 -6.31 4.94
N LYS A 243 -19.68 -5.72 5.75
CA LYS A 243 -21.05 -6.23 5.96
C LYS A 243 -22.00 -5.76 4.87
N LYS A 244 -21.73 -4.59 4.27
CA LYS A 244 -22.32 -4.21 2.98
C LYS A 244 -21.82 -5.27 1.99
N GLY A 245 -22.71 -5.87 1.20
CA GLY A 245 -22.30 -6.87 0.20
C GLY A 245 -21.18 -6.31 -0.67
N ILE A 246 -20.34 -7.19 -1.21
CA ILE A 246 -19.35 -6.79 -2.22
C ILE A 246 -20.07 -6.94 -3.55
N GLU A 247 -20.15 -5.87 -4.35
CA GLU A 247 -20.71 -5.97 -5.69
C GLU A 247 -19.83 -6.93 -6.52
N THR A 248 -20.26 -8.16 -6.68
CA THR A 248 -19.67 -9.06 -7.66
C THR A 248 -20.23 -8.61 -9.01
N GLY A 249 -19.39 -8.26 -9.98
CA GLY A 249 -19.79 -7.75 -11.30
C GLY A 249 -20.63 -8.70 -12.18
N ASP A 250 -21.25 -9.71 -11.57
CA ASP A 250 -22.18 -10.68 -12.16
C ASP A 250 -23.63 -10.38 -11.73
N ASP A 251 -24.06 -9.12 -11.78
CA ASP A 251 -25.49 -8.78 -11.76
C ASP A 251 -26.13 -9.15 -13.11
N PHE A 252 -26.13 -10.44 -13.44
CA PHE A 252 -27.15 -11.02 -14.30
C PHE A 252 -28.39 -11.28 -13.44
N LEU A 253 -29.43 -10.49 -13.68
CA LEU A 253 -30.79 -10.70 -13.20
C LEU A 253 -31.19 -12.19 -13.25
N MET A 254 -31.37 -12.81 -12.08
CA MET A 254 -32.19 -14.01 -11.92
C MET A 254 -33.43 -13.62 -11.11
N LYS A 255 -34.45 -13.09 -11.78
CA LYS A 255 -35.81 -13.12 -11.23
C LYS A 255 -36.39 -14.49 -11.52
N SER A 256 -36.59 -15.30 -10.47
CA SER A 256 -37.66 -16.30 -10.48
C SER A 256 -38.52 -16.08 -9.24
N GLY A 257 -39.67 -15.46 -9.46
CA GLY A 257 -40.75 -15.45 -8.49
C GLY A 257 -41.77 -16.48 -8.96
N ASN A 258 -41.84 -17.63 -8.29
CA ASN A 258 -43.02 -18.46 -8.37
C ASN A 258 -44.08 -17.84 -7.46
N LYS A 259 -45.20 -17.45 -8.05
CA LYS A 259 -46.44 -17.14 -7.32
C LYS A 259 -47.07 -18.46 -6.91
N GLU A 260 -47.28 -18.63 -5.61
CA GLU A 260 -48.54 -19.18 -5.09
C GLU A 260 -49.31 -18.03 -4.44
#